data_AF-A0A453P1I9-F1
#
_entry.id   AF-A0A453P1I9-F1
#
_cell.length_a   1.000
_cell.length_b   1.000
_cell.length_c   1.000
_cell.angle_alpha   90.00
_cell.angle_beta   90.00
_cell.angle_gamma   90.00
#
_symmetry.space_group_name_H-M   'P 1'
#
loop_
_entity.id
_entity.type
_entity.pdbx_description
1 polymer ?
#
loop_
_entity_poly.entity_id
_entity_poly.type
_entity_poly.pdbx_seq_one_letter_code
_entity_poly.pdbx_strand_id
1 'polypeptide(L)'
;MLCLGPWSDHGERTGGFYACNRYEAARQEGAFDDSERRREMAKNSLERYTHYYERWAANQSSRQKALGDLQSLQNDKLEKLSDIQSQPESQLKFIIEAWLQIVECRRVLKWTYAYGYYLPDHEHAKRQFFEYVQGEAESGLERLHQCAEKELQIYLDADCPSKDFNDFRTKLAGLTSVTRNYFENLVRALESGLNDVGAHTGQGACSKAVSSKNLGGKSKSGKNKAPVGASKSGSSTRGMDDGNIWACDQCTFANPRSARSCQVCDHQQHR
;
A
#
# COMPACT_ATOMS: atom_id res chain seq x y z
N MET A 1 37.73 26.66 3.14
CA MET A 1 38.83 26.23 2.25
C MET A 1 38.23 25.43 1.10
N LEU A 2 38.16 26.02 -0.09
CA LEU A 2 37.28 25.53 -1.15
C LEU A 2 37.81 24.32 -1.95
N CYS A 3 39.11 24.00 -1.91
CA CYS A 3 39.70 23.02 -2.84
C CYS A 3 40.14 21.66 -2.25
N LEU A 4 39.99 21.45 -0.93
CA LEU A 4 40.35 20.21 -0.21
C LEU A 4 41.80 19.70 -0.44
N GLY A 5 42.73 20.54 -0.92
CA GLY A 5 44.14 20.19 -1.12
C GLY A 5 45.02 20.35 0.12
N PRO A 6 46.27 19.85 0.11
CA PRO A 6 47.22 19.99 1.22
C PRO A 6 47.53 21.47 1.53
N TRP A 7 47.50 21.86 2.81
CA TRP A 7 47.78 23.24 3.25
C TRP A 7 49.18 23.74 2.83
N SER A 8 50.14 22.82 2.69
CA SER A 8 51.51 23.10 2.25
C SER A 8 51.59 23.73 0.86
N ASP A 9 50.56 23.56 0.03
CA ASP A 9 50.56 23.96 -1.38
C ASP A 9 49.99 25.38 -1.57
N HIS A 10 49.61 26.06 -0.47
CA HIS A 10 49.02 27.39 -0.47
C HIS A 10 49.97 28.44 0.14
N GLY A 11 50.27 29.52 -0.60
CA GLY A 11 51.18 30.58 -0.14
C GLY A 11 51.22 31.79 -1.08
N GLU A 12 52.18 32.71 -0.88
CA GLU A 12 52.32 33.94 -1.70
C GLU A 12 52.44 33.66 -3.21
N ARG A 13 53.05 32.53 -3.60
CA ARG A 13 53.17 32.09 -5.01
C ARG A 13 51.85 31.72 -5.68
N THR A 14 50.78 31.46 -4.93
CA THR A 14 49.46 31.04 -5.46
C THR A 14 48.40 32.13 -5.33
N GLY A 15 48.79 33.39 -5.09
CA GLY A 15 47.85 34.51 -4.92
C GLY A 15 47.32 34.70 -3.50
N GLY A 16 47.95 34.07 -2.51
CA GLY A 16 47.61 34.15 -1.09
C GLY A 16 47.18 32.81 -0.50
N PHE A 17 47.17 32.73 0.85
CA PHE A 17 46.85 31.49 1.59
C PHE A 17 45.41 30.99 1.42
N TYR A 18 44.53 31.81 0.85
CA TYR A 18 43.12 31.47 0.60
C TYR A 18 42.78 31.30 -0.90
N ALA A 19 43.70 31.65 -1.81
CA ALA A 19 43.48 31.57 -3.25
C ALA A 19 44.09 30.27 -3.80
N CYS A 20 43.31 29.52 -4.58
CA CYS A 20 43.77 28.30 -5.25
C CYS A 20 43.50 28.42 -6.75
N ASN A 21 44.52 28.84 -7.51
CA ASN A 21 44.44 29.02 -8.96
C ASN A 21 44.01 27.74 -9.69
N ARG A 22 44.34 26.55 -9.15
CA ARG A 22 43.95 25.24 -9.71
C ARG A 22 42.46 24.95 -9.51
N TYR A 23 41.89 25.41 -8.40
CA TYR A 23 40.45 25.31 -8.12
C TYR A 23 39.65 26.32 -8.95
N GLU A 24 40.16 27.54 -9.11
CA GLU A 24 39.54 28.55 -9.96
C GLU A 24 39.55 28.15 -11.44
N ALA A 25 40.63 27.56 -11.92
CA ALA A 25 40.70 26.99 -13.28
C ALA A 25 39.70 25.83 -13.46
N ALA A 26 39.67 24.86 -12.54
CA ALA A 26 38.72 23.75 -12.60
C ALA A 26 37.23 24.17 -12.47
N ARG A 27 36.97 25.31 -11.81
CA ARG A 27 35.64 25.94 -11.72
C ARG A 27 35.28 26.69 -13.01
N GLN A 28 36.23 27.40 -13.62
CA GLN A 28 36.03 28.06 -14.92
C GLN A 28 35.90 27.07 -16.07
N GLU A 29 36.54 25.89 -15.98
CA GLU A 29 36.43 24.79 -16.94
C GLU A 29 35.15 23.95 -16.78
N GLY A 30 34.25 24.27 -15.85
CA GLY A 30 32.96 23.57 -15.64
C GLY A 30 33.07 22.18 -14.97
N ALA A 31 34.28 21.66 -14.76
CA ALA A 31 34.51 20.35 -14.16
C ALA A 31 34.04 20.25 -12.70
N PHE A 32 34.12 21.34 -11.94
CA PHE A 32 33.63 21.38 -10.56
C PHE A 32 32.09 21.40 -10.50
N ASP A 33 31.43 22.12 -11.42
CA ASP A 33 29.96 22.16 -11.54
C ASP A 33 29.39 20.79 -11.96
N ASP A 34 30.07 20.08 -12.87
CA ASP A 34 29.71 18.71 -13.25
C ASP A 34 29.94 17.68 -12.14
N SER A 35 30.97 17.87 -11.31
CA SER A 35 31.24 17.00 -10.15
C SER A 35 30.23 17.25 -9.03
N GLU A 36 29.88 18.50 -8.77
CA GLU A 36 28.88 18.90 -7.78
C GLU A 36 27.48 18.44 -8.21
N ARG A 37 27.11 18.62 -9.48
CA ARG A 37 25.86 18.11 -10.05
C ARG A 37 25.77 16.59 -9.97
N ARG A 38 26.87 15.86 -10.26
CA ARG A 38 26.93 14.39 -10.08
C ARG A 38 26.73 13.99 -8.62
N ARG A 39 27.35 14.71 -7.68
CA ARG A 39 27.20 14.47 -6.25
C ARG A 39 25.75 14.70 -5.80
N GLU A 40 25.12 15.78 -6.27
CA GLU A 40 23.73 16.09 -5.94
C GLU A 40 22.75 15.06 -6.54
N MET A 41 22.95 14.64 -7.80
CA MET A 41 22.17 13.56 -8.40
C MET A 41 22.29 12.23 -7.62
N ALA A 42 23.50 11.89 -7.18
CA ALA A 42 23.73 10.70 -6.35
C ALA A 42 23.04 10.82 -5.00
N LYS A 43 23.09 11.99 -4.37
CA LYS A 43 22.39 12.28 -3.11
C LYS A 43 20.87 12.16 -3.27
N ASN A 44 20.28 12.80 -4.27
CA ASN A 44 18.84 12.73 -4.56
C ASN A 44 18.37 11.29 -4.83
N SER A 45 19.17 10.51 -5.56
CA SER A 45 18.89 9.10 -5.84
C SER A 45 18.89 8.26 -4.55
N LEU A 46 19.85 8.52 -3.65
CA LEU A 46 19.94 7.85 -2.36
C LEU A 46 18.77 8.23 -1.44
N GLU A 47 18.44 9.52 -1.33
CA GLU A 47 17.31 10.01 -0.54
C GLU A 47 15.99 9.40 -1.01
N ARG A 48 15.78 9.35 -2.33
CA ARG A 48 14.62 8.68 -2.92
C ARG A 48 14.59 7.20 -2.54
N TYR A 49 15.70 6.48 -2.72
CA TYR A 49 15.77 5.07 -2.35
C TYR A 49 15.45 4.85 -0.87
N THR A 50 16.08 5.61 0.03
CA THR A 50 15.86 5.54 1.48
C THR A 50 14.40 5.75 1.83
N HIS A 51 13.75 6.79 1.28
CA HIS A 51 12.33 7.09 1.52
C HIS A 51 11.42 5.88 1.23
N TYR A 52 11.59 5.24 0.08
CA TYR A 52 10.76 4.11 -0.34
C TYR A 52 11.13 2.81 0.39
N TYR A 53 12.41 2.55 0.58
CA TYR A 53 12.91 1.36 1.27
C TYR A 53 12.47 1.32 2.74
N GLU A 54 12.58 2.43 3.46
CA GLU A 54 12.17 2.50 4.87
C GLU A 54 10.68 2.19 5.04
N ARG A 55 9.83 2.68 4.13
CA ARG A 55 8.38 2.43 4.18
C ARG A 55 8.00 1.02 3.75
N TRP A 56 8.70 0.46 2.77
CA TRP A 56 8.60 -0.96 2.43
C TRP A 56 8.94 -1.84 3.63
N ALA A 57 10.06 -1.57 4.29
CA ALA A 57 10.54 -2.32 5.45
C ALA A 57 9.61 -2.16 6.66
N ALA A 58 9.16 -0.93 6.93
CA ALA A 58 8.20 -0.63 8.00
C ALA A 58 6.88 -1.38 7.81
N ASN A 59 6.35 -1.48 6.59
CA ASN A 59 5.14 -2.25 6.31
C ASN A 59 5.35 -3.76 6.48
N GLN A 60 6.52 -4.29 6.09
CA GLN A 60 6.86 -5.70 6.35
C GLN A 60 6.93 -5.99 7.86
N SER A 61 7.63 -5.15 8.62
CA SER A 61 7.74 -5.29 10.08
C SER A 61 6.37 -5.17 10.76
N SER A 62 5.58 -4.16 10.39
CA SER A 62 4.23 -3.97 10.93
C SER A 62 3.29 -5.12 10.58
N ARG A 63 3.44 -5.74 9.41
CA ARG A 63 2.71 -6.96 9.04
C ARG A 63 3.08 -8.15 9.91
N GLN A 64 4.37 -8.36 10.17
CA GLN A 64 4.84 -9.43 11.06
C GLN A 64 4.33 -9.25 12.48
N LYS A 65 4.34 -8.02 13.00
CA LYS A 65 3.73 -7.70 14.29
C LYS A 65 2.24 -8.03 14.30
N ALA A 66 1.48 -7.57 13.30
CA ALA A 66 0.04 -7.83 13.20
C ALA A 66 -0.29 -9.33 13.10
N LEU A 67 0.55 -10.14 12.46
CA LEU A 67 0.41 -11.59 12.45
C LEU A 67 0.61 -12.21 13.86
N GLY A 68 1.61 -11.74 14.60
CA GLY A 68 1.82 -12.15 15.99
C GLY A 68 0.66 -11.75 16.90
N ASP A 69 0.14 -10.53 16.75
CA ASP A 69 -1.01 -10.04 17.49
C ASP A 69 -2.29 -10.84 17.16
N LEU A 70 -2.50 -11.17 15.89
CA LEU A 70 -3.59 -12.06 15.45
C LEU A 70 -3.47 -13.47 16.06
N GLN A 71 -2.26 -14.04 16.10
CA GLN A 71 -2.04 -15.35 16.69
C GLN A 71 -2.32 -15.34 18.20
N SER A 72 -1.81 -14.33 18.92
CA SER A 72 -2.13 -14.14 20.34
C SER A 72 -3.62 -13.93 20.58
N LEU A 73 -4.29 -13.19 19.69
CA LEU A 73 -5.73 -12.99 19.77
C LEU A 73 -6.48 -14.33 19.67
N GLN A 74 -6.15 -15.15 18.67
CA GLN A 74 -6.82 -16.43 18.43
C GLN A 74 -6.57 -17.47 19.52
N ASN A 75 -5.37 -17.49 20.10
CA ASN A 75 -5.01 -18.51 21.08
C ASN A 75 -5.52 -18.20 22.49
N ASP A 76 -5.45 -16.93 22.92
CA ASP A 76 -5.63 -16.60 24.34
C ASP A 76 -6.72 -15.54 24.57
N LYS A 77 -6.78 -14.50 23.73
CA LYS A 77 -7.62 -13.33 24.02
C LYS A 77 -9.08 -13.52 23.60
N LEU A 78 -9.35 -14.35 22.59
CA LEU A 78 -10.71 -14.54 22.08
C LEU A 78 -11.60 -15.28 23.08
N GLU A 79 -11.08 -16.36 23.70
CA GLU A 79 -11.77 -17.11 24.76
C GLU A 79 -12.04 -16.21 25.97
N LYS A 80 -10.99 -15.49 26.44
CA LYS A 80 -11.13 -14.51 27.53
C LYS A 80 -12.21 -13.46 27.23
N LEU A 81 -12.23 -12.91 26.01
CA LEU A 81 -13.22 -11.92 25.60
C LEU A 81 -14.64 -12.50 25.54
N SER A 82 -14.78 -13.75 25.07
CA SER A 82 -16.04 -14.48 25.04
C SER A 82 -16.64 -14.60 26.45
N ASP A 83 -15.82 -14.96 27.43
CA ASP A 83 -16.24 -15.07 28.83
C ASP A 83 -16.65 -13.71 29.42
N ILE A 84 -15.80 -12.69 29.29
CA ILE A 84 -16.06 -11.35 29.84
C ILE A 84 -17.30 -10.72 29.24
N GLN A 85 -17.47 -10.79 27.91
CA GLN A 85 -18.59 -10.15 27.23
C GLN A 85 -19.83 -11.05 27.16
N SER A 86 -19.74 -12.30 27.64
CA SER A 86 -20.83 -13.29 27.56
C SER A 86 -21.36 -13.43 26.13
N GLN A 87 -20.43 -13.53 25.16
CA GLN A 87 -20.74 -13.66 23.73
C GLN A 87 -20.03 -14.89 23.18
N PRO A 88 -20.70 -15.81 22.48
CA PRO A 88 -20.03 -16.97 21.91
C PRO A 88 -18.98 -16.53 20.89
N GLU A 89 -17.84 -17.23 20.83
CA GLU A 89 -16.72 -16.94 19.92
C GLU A 89 -17.14 -16.79 18.45
N SER A 90 -18.19 -17.51 18.02
CA SER A 90 -18.75 -17.38 16.68
C SER A 90 -19.20 -15.97 16.34
N GLN A 91 -19.60 -15.18 17.34
CA GLN A 91 -19.99 -13.78 17.20
C GLN A 91 -18.81 -12.80 17.40
N LEU A 92 -17.60 -13.30 17.65
CA LEU A 92 -16.36 -12.51 17.77
C LEU A 92 -15.48 -12.56 16.52
N LYS A 93 -15.90 -13.32 15.49
CA LYS A 93 -15.18 -13.47 14.21
C LYS A 93 -14.85 -12.15 13.51
N PHE A 94 -15.65 -11.11 13.73
CA PHE A 94 -15.41 -9.78 13.17
C PHE A 94 -14.05 -9.18 13.60
N ILE A 95 -13.52 -9.57 14.77
CA ILE A 95 -12.21 -9.13 15.25
C ILE A 95 -11.11 -9.81 14.45
N ILE A 96 -11.24 -11.11 14.20
CA ILE A 96 -10.31 -11.89 13.36
C ILE A 96 -10.30 -11.32 11.94
N GLU A 97 -11.47 -11.03 11.37
CA GLU A 97 -11.59 -10.43 10.04
C GLU A 97 -10.90 -9.06 9.96
N ALA A 98 -10.99 -8.23 11.00
CA ALA A 98 -10.30 -6.95 11.06
C ALA A 98 -8.77 -7.12 11.04
N TRP A 99 -8.22 -8.04 11.83
CA TRP A 99 -6.78 -8.32 11.86
C TRP A 99 -6.26 -8.92 10.56
N LEU A 100 -7.00 -9.85 9.94
CA LEU A 100 -6.67 -10.37 8.61
C LEU A 100 -6.65 -9.25 7.57
N GLN A 101 -7.63 -8.33 7.63
CA GLN A 101 -7.65 -7.17 6.75
C GLN A 101 -6.41 -6.28 6.98
N ILE A 102 -6.02 -6.00 8.23
CA ILE A 102 -4.81 -5.23 8.55
C ILE A 102 -3.56 -5.88 7.95
N VAL A 103 -3.40 -7.20 8.13
CA VAL A 103 -2.25 -7.96 7.60
C VAL A 103 -2.17 -7.86 6.08
N GLU A 104 -3.28 -8.02 5.37
CA GLU A 104 -3.31 -7.90 3.91
C GLU A 104 -3.08 -6.46 3.45
N CYS A 105 -3.64 -5.47 4.13
CA CYS A 105 -3.40 -4.06 3.83
C CYS A 105 -1.91 -3.69 3.94
N ARG A 106 -1.22 -4.15 4.99
CA ARG A 106 0.23 -3.96 5.15
C ARG A 106 1.03 -4.61 4.03
N ARG A 107 0.61 -5.79 3.56
CA ARG A 107 1.22 -6.46 2.41
C ARG A 107 1.05 -5.62 1.14
N VAL A 108 -0.15 -5.10 0.87
CA VAL A 108 -0.40 -4.25 -0.30
C VAL A 108 0.45 -2.97 -0.21
N LEU A 109 0.47 -2.28 0.94
CA LEU A 109 1.26 -1.06 1.12
C LEU A 109 2.74 -1.29 0.86
N LYS A 110 3.32 -2.37 1.39
CA LYS A 110 4.71 -2.78 1.12
C LYS A 110 4.99 -2.75 -0.39
N TRP A 111 4.14 -3.35 -1.21
CA TRP A 111 4.34 -3.38 -2.65
C TRP A 111 3.98 -2.09 -3.38
N THR A 112 3.06 -1.29 -2.83
CA THR A 112 2.79 0.05 -3.38
C THR A 112 4.01 0.97 -3.27
N TYR A 113 4.82 0.84 -2.22
CA TYR A 113 6.08 1.58 -2.13
C TYR A 113 7.12 1.12 -3.15
N ALA A 114 7.20 -0.18 -3.43
CA ALA A 114 8.02 -0.67 -4.53
C ALA A 114 7.53 -0.13 -5.89
N TYR A 115 6.21 -0.12 -6.13
CA TYR A 115 5.60 0.45 -7.33
C TYR A 115 5.91 1.95 -7.46
N GLY A 116 5.68 2.74 -6.41
CA GLY A 116 5.91 4.18 -6.41
C GLY A 116 7.38 4.55 -6.67
N TYR A 117 8.34 3.76 -6.18
CA TYR A 117 9.76 3.97 -6.46
C TYR A 117 10.07 3.97 -7.96
N TYR A 118 9.46 3.02 -8.70
CA TYR A 118 9.65 2.87 -10.15
C TYR A 118 8.70 3.73 -11.00
N LEU A 119 7.78 4.48 -10.39
CA LEU A 119 6.89 5.38 -11.12
C LEU A 119 7.70 6.54 -11.74
N PRO A 120 7.60 6.79 -13.07
CA PRO A 120 8.45 7.78 -13.73
C PRO A 120 8.22 9.23 -13.28
N ASP A 121 9.30 10.00 -13.22
CA ASP A 121 9.28 11.37 -12.70
C ASP A 121 8.54 12.39 -13.59
N HIS A 122 8.34 12.08 -14.87
CA HIS A 122 7.62 12.95 -15.80
C HIS A 122 6.09 12.73 -15.77
N GLU A 123 5.61 11.62 -15.19
CA GLU A 123 4.18 11.30 -15.10
C GLU A 123 3.54 11.96 -13.85
N HIS A 124 3.59 13.29 -13.77
CA HIS A 124 3.16 14.04 -12.57
C HIS A 124 1.72 13.76 -12.14
N ALA A 125 0.76 13.72 -13.07
CA ALA A 125 -0.65 13.49 -12.76
C ALA A 125 -0.88 12.08 -12.16
N LYS A 126 -0.22 11.06 -12.70
CA LYS A 126 -0.28 9.68 -12.17
C LYS A 126 0.32 9.60 -10.79
N ARG A 127 1.45 10.28 -10.54
CA ARG A 127 2.08 10.31 -9.22
C ARG A 127 1.18 10.95 -8.16
N GLN A 128 0.62 12.11 -8.45
CA GLN A 128 -0.29 12.78 -7.53
C GLN A 128 -1.53 11.93 -7.23
N PHE A 129 -2.10 11.29 -8.25
CA PHE A 129 -3.23 10.39 -8.08
C PHE A 129 -2.85 9.16 -7.24
N PHE A 130 -1.70 8.53 -7.53
CA PHE A 130 -1.18 7.41 -6.75
C PHE A 130 -0.96 7.78 -5.28
N GLU A 131 -0.27 8.89 -5.00
CA GLU A 131 0.00 9.38 -3.64
C GLU A 131 -1.30 9.66 -2.89
N TYR A 132 -2.31 10.23 -3.56
CA TYR A 132 -3.63 10.47 -2.98
C TYR A 132 -4.34 9.15 -2.60
N VAL A 133 -4.44 8.21 -3.53
CA VAL A 133 -5.14 6.94 -3.28
C VAL A 133 -4.39 6.08 -2.25
N GLN A 134 -3.06 6.09 -2.29
CA GLN A 134 -2.22 5.44 -1.27
C GLN A 134 -2.46 6.08 0.10
N GLY A 135 -2.44 7.41 0.20
CA GLY A 135 -2.66 8.14 1.46
C GLY A 135 -4.03 7.87 2.09
N GLU A 136 -5.09 7.81 1.29
CA GLU A 136 -6.44 7.44 1.76
C GLU A 136 -6.47 6.01 2.33
N ALA A 137 -5.81 5.06 1.65
CA ALA A 137 -5.70 3.68 2.11
C ALA A 137 -4.90 3.56 3.41
N GLU A 138 -3.77 4.27 3.53
CA GLU A 138 -2.96 4.30 4.75
C GLU A 138 -3.74 4.88 5.94
N SER A 139 -4.41 6.02 5.74
CA SER A 139 -5.25 6.64 6.77
C SER A 139 -6.41 5.73 7.21
N GLY A 140 -7.03 5.01 6.26
CA GLY A 140 -8.02 3.97 6.58
C GLY A 140 -7.43 2.82 7.40
N LEU A 141 -6.25 2.34 7.02
CA LEU A 141 -5.55 1.26 7.73
C LEU A 141 -5.19 1.65 9.16
N GLU A 142 -4.61 2.83 9.39
CA GLU A 142 -4.21 3.24 10.74
C GLU A 142 -5.41 3.38 11.67
N ARG A 143 -6.55 3.91 11.17
CA ARG A 143 -7.81 3.97 11.95
C ARG A 143 -8.33 2.58 12.32
N LEU A 144 -8.34 1.65 11.37
CA LEU A 144 -8.74 0.27 11.63
C LEU A 144 -7.82 -0.40 12.66
N HIS A 145 -6.51 -0.26 12.47
CA HIS A 145 -5.50 -0.87 13.34
C HIS A 145 -5.58 -0.32 14.76
N GLN A 146 -5.74 1.01 14.93
CA GLN A 146 -5.93 1.63 16.23
C GLN A 146 -7.17 1.09 16.96
N CYS A 147 -8.29 0.91 16.25
CA CYS A 147 -9.52 0.37 16.82
C CYS A 147 -9.32 -1.10 17.25
N ALA A 148 -8.68 -1.92 16.40
CA ALA A 148 -8.42 -3.32 16.67
C ALA A 148 -7.41 -3.56 17.82
N GLU A 149 -6.41 -2.68 17.98
CA GLU A 149 -5.36 -2.82 19.00
C GLU A 149 -5.75 -2.14 20.32
N LYS A 150 -6.16 -0.86 20.28
CA LYS A 150 -6.32 -0.05 21.49
C LYS A 150 -7.74 -0.07 22.04
N GLU A 151 -8.74 0.06 21.18
CA GLU A 151 -10.14 0.11 21.65
C GLU A 151 -10.64 -1.27 22.09
N LEU A 152 -10.17 -2.34 21.43
CA LEU A 152 -10.45 -3.71 21.86
C LEU A 152 -9.96 -3.98 23.29
N GLN A 153 -8.79 -3.43 23.65
CA GLN A 153 -8.16 -3.66 24.95
C GLN A 153 -9.06 -3.25 26.12
N ILE A 154 -9.88 -2.20 25.94
CA ILE A 154 -10.85 -1.73 26.93
C ILE A 154 -11.83 -2.84 27.33
N TYR A 155 -12.24 -3.68 26.38
CA TYR A 155 -13.18 -4.77 26.61
C TYR A 155 -12.53 -6.06 27.11
N LEU A 156 -11.21 -6.22 26.88
CA LEU A 156 -10.40 -7.31 27.41
C LEU A 156 -10.02 -7.11 28.89
N ASP A 157 -9.97 -5.86 29.32
CA ASP A 157 -9.65 -5.46 30.71
C ASP A 157 -10.91 -5.15 31.54
N ALA A 158 -12.10 -5.29 30.95
CA ALA A 158 -13.36 -5.07 31.66
C ALA A 158 -13.67 -6.22 32.63
N ASP A 159 -14.22 -5.88 33.81
CA ASP A 159 -14.63 -6.87 34.81
C ASP A 159 -15.99 -7.53 34.52
N CYS A 160 -16.80 -6.92 33.64
CA CYS A 160 -18.14 -7.41 33.31
C CYS A 160 -18.54 -7.05 31.87
N PRO A 161 -19.59 -7.70 31.32
CA PRO A 161 -20.07 -7.40 29.97
C PRO A 161 -20.44 -5.93 29.80
N SER A 162 -19.91 -5.29 28.77
CA SER A 162 -20.19 -3.89 28.46
C SER A 162 -21.35 -3.78 27.46
N LYS A 163 -22.28 -2.87 27.73
CA LYS A 163 -23.38 -2.55 26.79
C LYS A 163 -22.85 -1.95 25.49
N ASP A 164 -21.72 -1.25 25.56
CA ASP A 164 -21.10 -0.56 24.43
C ASP A 164 -20.31 -1.51 23.52
N PHE A 165 -20.19 -2.81 23.87
CA PHE A 165 -19.48 -3.79 23.06
C PHE A 165 -20.13 -3.99 21.68
N ASN A 166 -21.45 -3.85 21.58
CA ASN A 166 -22.14 -3.92 20.29
C ASN A 166 -21.84 -2.70 19.39
N ASP A 167 -21.62 -1.53 19.99
CA ASP A 167 -21.21 -0.33 19.26
C ASP A 167 -19.78 -0.49 18.75
N PHE A 168 -18.88 -1.03 19.58
CA PHE A 168 -17.54 -1.42 19.15
C PHE A 168 -17.56 -2.44 18.02
N ARG A 169 -18.38 -3.48 18.11
CA ARG A 169 -18.56 -4.48 17.05
C ARG A 169 -18.95 -3.81 15.72
N THR A 170 -19.94 -2.94 15.76
CA THR A 170 -20.43 -2.22 14.58
C THR A 170 -19.34 -1.31 14.00
N LYS A 171 -18.63 -0.59 14.87
CA LYS A 171 -17.52 0.29 14.49
C LYS A 171 -16.37 -0.48 13.84
N LEU A 172 -15.90 -1.56 14.45
CA LEU A 172 -14.77 -2.35 13.94
C LEU A 172 -15.11 -3.01 12.60
N ALA A 173 -16.30 -3.59 12.48
CA ALA A 173 -16.77 -4.18 11.23
C ALA A 173 -16.92 -3.12 10.12
N GLY A 174 -17.45 -1.94 10.47
CA GLY A 174 -17.56 -0.81 9.56
C GLY A 174 -16.20 -0.31 9.06
N LEU A 175 -15.24 -0.09 9.96
CA LEU A 175 -13.87 0.28 9.61
C LEU A 175 -13.21 -0.79 8.74
N THR A 176 -13.40 -2.06 9.05
CA THR A 176 -12.85 -3.19 8.26
C THR A 176 -13.36 -3.14 6.82
N SER A 177 -14.67 -2.92 6.64
CA SER A 177 -15.28 -2.79 5.31
C SER A 177 -14.77 -1.55 4.56
N VAL A 178 -14.73 -0.39 5.22
CA VAL A 178 -14.26 0.87 4.60
C VAL A 178 -12.79 0.76 4.19
N THR A 179 -11.93 0.22 5.06
CA THR A 179 -10.51 0.00 4.74
C THR A 179 -10.35 -0.96 3.58
N ARG A 180 -11.12 -2.06 3.54
CA ARG A 180 -11.13 -2.96 2.38
C ARG A 180 -11.44 -2.22 1.08
N ASN A 181 -12.46 -1.36 1.06
CA ASN A 181 -12.82 -0.57 -0.12
C ASN A 181 -11.68 0.36 -0.57
N TYR A 182 -10.98 1.04 0.36
CA TYR A 182 -9.84 1.87 -0.01
C TYR A 182 -8.72 1.05 -0.69
N PHE A 183 -8.43 -0.14 -0.16
CA PHE A 183 -7.40 -1.01 -0.71
C PHE A 183 -7.82 -1.65 -2.05
N GLU A 184 -9.09 -2.03 -2.21
CA GLU A 184 -9.61 -2.49 -3.50
C GLU A 184 -9.51 -1.40 -4.57
N ASN A 185 -9.85 -0.15 -4.22
CA ASN A 185 -9.69 0.99 -5.13
C ASN A 185 -8.22 1.25 -5.48
N LEU A 186 -7.32 1.18 -4.50
CA LEU A 186 -5.88 1.31 -4.71
C LEU A 186 -5.35 0.24 -5.67
N VAL A 187 -5.67 -1.04 -5.43
CA VAL A 187 -5.23 -2.14 -6.28
C VAL A 187 -5.77 -1.97 -7.70
N ARG A 188 -7.06 -1.65 -7.87
CA ARG A 188 -7.65 -1.39 -9.20
C ARG A 188 -6.97 -0.23 -9.93
N ALA A 189 -6.64 0.85 -9.24
CA ALA A 189 -5.92 1.98 -9.82
C ALA A 189 -4.51 1.60 -10.29
N LEU A 190 -3.83 0.71 -9.56
CA LEU A 190 -2.52 0.18 -9.94
C LEU A 190 -2.63 -0.78 -11.13
N GLU A 191 -3.61 -1.68 -11.13
CA GLU A 191 -3.87 -2.62 -12.23
C GLU A 191 -4.24 -1.90 -13.53
N SER A 192 -4.93 -0.77 -13.45
CA SER A 192 -5.27 0.07 -14.60
C SER A 192 -4.08 0.92 -15.10
N GLY A 193 -2.93 0.87 -14.43
CA GLY A 193 -1.76 1.70 -14.76
C GLY A 193 -1.96 3.18 -14.49
N LEU A 194 -2.87 3.53 -13.56
CA LEU A 194 -3.23 4.91 -13.18
C LEU A 194 -3.82 5.71 -14.36
N ASN A 195 -4.53 5.04 -15.27
CA ASN A 195 -5.08 5.67 -16.47
C ASN A 195 -6.27 6.61 -16.23
N ASP A 196 -6.83 6.65 -15.01
CA ASP A 196 -7.96 7.51 -14.65
C ASP A 196 -7.62 9.02 -14.73
N VAL A 197 -6.34 9.36 -14.71
CA VAL A 197 -5.83 10.72 -14.95
C VAL A 197 -5.37 10.96 -16.40
N GLY A 198 -5.51 9.96 -17.27
CA GLY A 198 -5.02 9.94 -18.65
C GLY A 198 -6.13 10.03 -19.71
N ALA A 199 -6.78 11.19 -19.84
CA ALA A 199 -7.45 11.65 -21.08
C ALA A 199 -7.82 13.15 -21.00
N HIS A 200 -6.84 14.04 -20.91
CA HIS A 200 -7.06 15.46 -21.21
C HIS A 200 -5.96 16.00 -22.14
N THR A 201 -5.87 15.42 -23.33
CA THR A 201 -5.43 16.14 -24.53
C THR A 201 -6.68 16.45 -25.36
N GLY A 202 -7.20 17.67 -25.23
CA GLY A 202 -8.14 18.27 -26.18
C GLY A 202 -9.64 18.07 -25.88
N GLN A 203 -10.34 19.20 -25.73
CA GLN A 203 -11.80 19.37 -25.80
C GLN A 203 -12.66 18.86 -24.63
N GLY A 204 -12.64 19.63 -23.53
CA GLY A 204 -13.72 19.62 -22.54
C GLY A 204 -14.88 20.51 -22.98
N ALA A 205 -15.84 19.95 -23.71
CA ALA A 205 -17.18 20.52 -23.80
C ALA A 205 -17.89 20.28 -22.46
N CYS A 206 -18.25 21.38 -21.79
CA CYS A 206 -19.15 21.43 -20.64
C CYS A 206 -20.46 20.70 -20.95
N SER A 207 -20.89 19.78 -20.07
CA SER A 207 -22.31 19.42 -19.91
C SER A 207 -22.60 18.82 -18.53
N LYS A 208 -23.04 19.73 -17.65
CA LYS A 208 -24.11 19.63 -16.64
C LYS A 208 -24.37 18.32 -15.88
N ALA A 209 -24.31 18.49 -14.56
CA ALA A 209 -25.01 17.73 -13.54
C ALA A 209 -26.50 17.52 -13.85
N VAL A 210 -27.03 16.34 -13.49
CA VAL A 210 -28.45 16.15 -13.15
C VAL A 210 -28.56 15.24 -11.92
N SER A 211 -29.28 15.77 -10.94
CA SER A 211 -29.64 15.19 -9.66
C SER A 211 -30.60 13.99 -9.77
N SER A 212 -30.41 12.98 -8.92
CA SER A 212 -31.34 11.88 -8.73
C SER A 212 -32.58 12.32 -7.94
N LYS A 213 -33.77 12.10 -8.52
CA LYS A 213 -35.04 11.99 -7.78
C LYS A 213 -35.78 10.72 -8.25
N ASN A 214 -36.15 9.90 -7.27
CA ASN A 214 -37.07 8.78 -7.38
C ASN A 214 -38.44 9.19 -7.92
N LEU A 215 -39.14 8.28 -8.61
CA LEU A 215 -40.48 7.76 -8.26
C LEU A 215 -40.93 6.71 -9.29
N GLY A 216 -41.61 5.67 -8.80
CA GLY A 216 -41.94 4.45 -9.54
C GLY A 216 -43.21 4.48 -10.40
N GLY A 217 -43.45 3.35 -11.07
CA GLY A 217 -44.70 3.06 -11.79
C GLY A 217 -44.67 1.67 -12.45
N LYS A 218 -45.53 0.77 -11.98
CA LYS A 218 -45.83 -0.56 -12.58
C LYS A 218 -46.45 -0.43 -13.97
N SER A 219 -46.19 -1.36 -14.89
CA SER A 219 -47.22 -2.15 -15.62
C SER A 219 -46.67 -3.18 -16.64
N LYS A 220 -47.13 -4.42 -16.43
CA LYS A 220 -47.44 -5.60 -17.29
C LYS A 220 -47.04 -5.72 -18.78
N SER A 221 -46.57 -6.95 -19.08
CA SER A 221 -46.99 -7.89 -20.14
C SER A 221 -46.40 -7.79 -21.56
N GLY A 222 -45.79 -8.90 -22.02
CA GLY A 222 -45.53 -9.19 -23.43
C GLY A 222 -44.67 -10.44 -23.66
N LYS A 223 -45.25 -11.49 -24.26
CA LYS A 223 -44.69 -12.83 -24.49
C LYS A 223 -43.75 -12.92 -25.71
N ASN A 224 -42.82 -13.89 -25.62
CA ASN A 224 -42.24 -14.77 -26.65
C ASN A 224 -41.38 -14.19 -27.79
N LYS A 225 -40.12 -14.66 -27.90
CA LYS A 225 -39.66 -15.67 -28.89
C LYS A 225 -38.13 -15.89 -28.82
N ALA A 226 -37.72 -17.15 -28.86
CA ALA A 226 -36.37 -17.58 -29.25
C ALA A 226 -36.20 -17.49 -30.79
N PRO A 227 -34.96 -17.47 -31.31
CA PRO A 227 -34.38 -18.73 -31.81
C PRO A 227 -32.87 -18.90 -31.55
N VAL A 228 -32.36 -19.99 -32.12
CA VAL A 228 -31.16 -20.80 -31.84
C VAL A 228 -29.95 -20.44 -32.72
N GLY A 229 -28.72 -20.65 -32.20
CA GLY A 229 -27.48 -21.00 -32.94
C GLY A 229 -26.56 -19.82 -33.34
N ALA A 230 -25.23 -19.89 -33.40
CA ALA A 230 -24.21 -20.92 -33.14
C ALA A 230 -22.80 -20.27 -33.08
N SER A 231 -21.83 -20.98 -32.48
CA SER A 231 -20.35 -20.94 -32.70
C SER A 231 -19.54 -19.72 -32.21
N LYS A 232 -18.72 -19.82 -31.13
CA LYS A 232 -17.35 -20.38 -30.97
C LYS A 232 -16.20 -19.59 -31.63
N SER A 233 -15.49 -18.82 -30.80
CA SER A 233 -14.02 -18.61 -30.76
C SER A 233 -13.74 -17.89 -29.43
N GLY A 234 -12.96 -18.37 -28.44
CA GLY A 234 -11.80 -19.24 -28.49
C GLY A 234 -10.54 -18.44 -28.15
N SER A 235 -10.40 -17.92 -26.92
CA SER A 235 -9.09 -17.59 -26.34
C SER A 235 -9.15 -17.75 -24.81
N SER A 236 -8.40 -18.73 -24.32
CA SER A 236 -8.41 -19.20 -22.94
C SER A 236 -7.33 -18.47 -22.13
N THR A 237 -7.71 -17.50 -21.32
CA THR A 237 -6.93 -17.11 -20.15
C THR A 237 -7.30 -18.06 -19.01
N ARG A 238 -6.35 -18.91 -18.63
CA ARG A 238 -6.48 -19.83 -17.49
C ARG A 238 -6.68 -19.00 -16.22
N GLY A 239 -7.91 -18.97 -15.72
CA GLY A 239 -8.17 -18.63 -14.32
C GLY A 239 -7.46 -19.67 -13.45
N MET A 240 -6.51 -19.21 -12.63
CA MET A 240 -5.95 -20.06 -11.59
C MET A 240 -6.99 -20.18 -10.48
N ASP A 241 -7.32 -21.42 -10.16
CA ASP A 241 -8.11 -21.84 -9.01
C ASP A 241 -7.49 -21.25 -7.72
N ASP A 242 -8.21 -20.35 -7.05
CA ASP A 242 -7.78 -19.66 -5.82
C ASP A 242 -7.50 -20.62 -4.64
N GLY A 243 -7.80 -21.93 -4.79
CA GLY A 243 -7.65 -22.93 -3.74
C GLY A 243 -6.29 -23.64 -3.63
N ASN A 244 -5.31 -23.37 -4.52
CA ASN A 244 -4.10 -24.20 -4.63
C ASN A 244 -2.75 -23.45 -4.55
N ILE A 245 -2.72 -22.29 -3.89
CA ILE A 245 -1.56 -21.38 -3.84
C ILE A 245 -1.27 -21.00 -2.38
N TRP A 246 0.00 -20.86 -1.99
CA TRP A 246 0.43 -20.29 -0.70
C TRP A 246 1.30 -19.06 -0.93
N ALA A 247 1.07 -18.00 -0.14
CA ALA A 247 1.89 -16.79 -0.21
C ALA A 247 3.15 -16.95 0.67
N CYS A 248 4.32 -16.63 0.13
CA CYS A 248 5.57 -16.65 0.91
C CYS A 248 5.51 -15.64 2.07
N ASP A 249 5.85 -16.07 3.28
CA ASP A 249 5.96 -15.21 4.47
C ASP A 249 6.99 -14.08 4.30
N GLN A 250 8.10 -14.33 3.60
CA GLN A 250 9.18 -13.35 3.35
C GLN A 250 8.85 -12.36 2.21
N CYS A 251 8.64 -12.88 1.01
CA CYS A 251 8.45 -12.07 -0.19
C CYS A 251 7.00 -12.05 -0.71
N THR A 252 6.07 -12.76 -0.08
CA THR A 252 4.62 -12.73 -0.40
C THR A 252 4.23 -13.16 -1.81
N PHE A 253 5.20 -13.72 -2.56
CA PHE A 253 4.96 -14.34 -3.85
C PHE A 253 4.00 -15.52 -3.70
N ALA A 254 3.08 -15.65 -4.67
CA ALA A 254 2.07 -16.69 -4.69
C ALA A 254 2.66 -17.97 -5.30
N ASN A 255 2.95 -18.95 -4.46
CA ASN A 255 3.59 -20.22 -4.84
C ASN A 255 2.55 -21.34 -4.97
N PRO A 256 2.67 -22.24 -5.96
CA PRO A 256 1.78 -23.40 -6.02
C PRO A 256 1.96 -24.28 -4.77
N ARG A 257 0.88 -24.91 -4.30
CA ARG A 257 0.90 -25.78 -3.10
C ARG A 257 1.88 -26.97 -3.20
N SER A 258 2.28 -27.34 -4.41
CA SER A 258 3.32 -28.35 -4.65
C SER A 258 4.74 -27.86 -4.32
N ALA A 259 4.99 -26.55 -4.29
CA ALA A 259 6.29 -25.98 -4.00
C ALA A 259 6.54 -25.94 -2.48
N ARG A 260 7.67 -26.50 -2.04
CA ARG A 260 8.11 -26.51 -0.63
C ARG A 260 8.95 -25.28 -0.25
N SER A 261 9.44 -24.55 -1.25
CA SER A 261 10.15 -23.29 -1.11
C SER A 261 9.57 -22.26 -2.05
N CYS A 262 9.75 -20.98 -1.72
CA CYS A 262 9.32 -19.88 -2.55
C CYS A 262 10.12 -19.84 -3.86
N GLN A 263 9.44 -19.82 -5.00
CA GLN A 263 10.06 -19.80 -6.34
C GLN A 263 10.84 -18.51 -6.64
N VAL A 264 10.67 -17.46 -5.82
CA VAL A 264 11.34 -16.16 -6.01
C VAL A 264 12.49 -15.93 -5.05
N CYS A 265 12.37 -16.41 -3.81
CA CYS A 265 13.35 -16.10 -2.75
C CYS A 265 13.88 -17.34 -2.03
N ASP A 266 13.57 -18.55 -2.51
CA ASP A 266 13.96 -19.86 -1.98
C ASP A 266 13.62 -20.15 -0.50
N HIS A 267 12.87 -19.26 0.14
CA HIS A 267 12.46 -19.41 1.53
C HIS A 267 11.50 -20.59 1.71
N GLN A 268 11.73 -21.42 2.72
CA GLN A 268 10.93 -22.62 2.96
C GLN A 268 9.57 -22.29 3.56
N GLN A 269 8.55 -23.06 3.14
CA GLN A 269 7.23 -22.97 3.75
C GLN A 269 7.31 -23.55 5.17
N HIS A 270 7.24 -22.69 6.20
CA HIS A 270 7.04 -23.14 7.57
C HIS A 270 5.64 -23.75 7.69
N ARG A 271 5.57 -25.03 8.10
CA ARG A 271 4.32 -25.73 8.41
C ARG A 271 3.86 -25.41 9.82
#